data_AF-A0A077EJT0-F1
#
_entry.id   AF-A0A077EJT0-F1
#
_cell.length_a   1.000
_cell.length_b   1.000
_cell.length_c   1.000
_cell.angle_alpha   90.00
_cell.angle_beta   90.00
_cell.angle_gamma   90.00
#
_symmetry.space_group_name_H-M   'P 1'
#
loop_
_entity.id
_entity.type
_entity.pdbx_description
1 polymer ?
#
loop_
_entity_poly.entity_id
_entity_poly.type
_entity_poly.pdbx_seq_one_letter_code
_entity_poly.pdbx_strand_id
1 'polypeptide(L)'
;MKKLSILLLTLPTIYFAQLTTPLGQIQSTTNPEFKHVGIGTTTPQAILDIHANENIPIIRGNGGYIPTGLRFIDDAYTQPGQVKEWAIWKGNTWAKGLGFYRYDAVNRCQGGICDITLFLQDNGNVGIGYEAPKYKLDVNGSARFQDIISGGLNSWIFHSPDDGRATLHIAPKNDALDWDWGKQFIINGANGNVSVSGKLEAKEIKVTSTPTADFVFENTYQLPDLASVEKHIKEKKHLPEIASAAEMQKEGVNIGDFQIKLLQKIEELTLYSIEQNKQNKEQQERILKLEEQVKTLIHK
;
A
#
# COMPACT_ATOMS: atom_id res chain seq x y z
N MET A 1 92.08 -25.35 37.07
CA MET A 1 91.94 -24.11 36.26
C MET A 1 90.99 -24.42 35.12
N LYS A 2 89.72 -24.03 35.24
CA LYS A 2 89.05 -22.96 34.48
C LYS A 2 89.03 -23.12 32.94
N LYS A 3 87.83 -23.47 32.44
CA LYS A 3 87.04 -22.82 31.36
C LYS A 3 87.60 -22.97 29.92
N LEU A 4 86.81 -23.00 28.84
CA LEU A 4 85.52 -22.35 28.58
C LEU A 4 84.86 -23.04 27.35
N SER A 5 83.59 -23.42 27.48
CA SER A 5 82.74 -23.83 26.35
C SER A 5 82.26 -22.60 25.58
N ILE A 6 82.25 -22.67 24.24
CA ILE A 6 81.54 -21.70 23.39
C ILE A 6 80.48 -22.49 22.61
N LEU A 7 79.22 -22.26 22.94
CA LEU A 7 78.08 -22.72 22.16
C LEU A 7 77.33 -21.47 21.68
N LEU A 8 77.34 -21.25 20.38
CA LEU A 8 76.62 -20.19 19.69
C LEU A 8 75.14 -20.59 19.64
N LEU A 9 74.25 -19.82 20.29
CA LEU A 9 72.81 -20.01 20.23
C LEU A 9 72.19 -18.86 19.45
N THR A 10 71.72 -19.16 18.24
CA THR A 10 70.79 -18.32 17.48
C THR A 10 69.43 -18.33 18.20
N LEU A 11 68.95 -17.17 18.64
CA LEU A 11 67.61 -17.02 19.21
C LEU A 11 66.58 -16.87 18.06
N PRO A 12 65.63 -17.79 17.88
CA PRO A 12 64.43 -17.49 17.12
C PRO A 12 63.48 -16.68 18.00
N THR A 13 63.00 -15.56 17.48
CA THR A 13 61.85 -14.84 18.02
C THR A 13 60.61 -15.72 17.88
N ILE A 14 60.02 -16.15 19.00
CA ILE A 14 58.76 -16.89 19.00
C ILE A 14 57.63 -15.93 19.35
N TYR A 15 56.71 -15.72 18.40
CA TYR A 15 55.42 -15.09 18.66
C TYR A 15 54.43 -16.18 19.08
N PHE A 16 53.79 -16.05 20.25
CA PHE A 16 52.69 -16.93 20.66
C PHE A 16 51.37 -16.17 20.73
N ALA A 17 50.36 -16.70 20.04
CA ALA A 17 48.95 -16.50 20.38
C ALA A 17 48.46 -17.80 21.07
N GLN A 18 47.78 -17.71 22.22
CA GLN A 18 47.24 -18.88 22.93
C GLN A 18 45.81 -18.66 23.45
N LEU A 19 44.98 -19.71 23.35
CA LEU A 19 43.60 -19.85 23.85
C LEU A 19 43.53 -21.12 24.71
N THR A 20 42.85 -21.10 25.87
CA THR A 20 42.76 -22.24 26.82
C THR A 20 41.35 -22.82 26.93
N THR A 21 41.24 -24.14 27.16
CA THR A 21 40.01 -24.91 27.38
C THR A 21 40.17 -25.77 28.67
N PRO A 22 39.09 -26.32 29.26
CA PRO A 22 38.99 -26.53 30.71
C PRO A 22 39.71 -27.78 31.22
N LEU A 23 41.02 -27.69 31.45
CA LEU A 23 41.79 -28.53 32.39
C LEU A 23 42.94 -27.76 33.09
N GLY A 24 42.69 -26.51 33.47
CA GLY A 24 43.22 -26.01 34.75
C GLY A 24 44.67 -25.52 34.84
N GLN A 25 45.28 -24.94 33.80
CA GLN A 25 46.28 -23.89 33.99
C GLN A 25 46.15 -22.75 32.96
N ILE A 26 45.95 -21.52 33.46
CA ILE A 26 45.82 -20.26 32.70
C ILE A 26 46.93 -19.31 33.15
N GLN A 27 47.63 -18.72 32.18
CA GLN A 27 48.70 -17.72 32.38
C GLN A 27 48.13 -16.31 32.59
N SER A 28 48.81 -15.48 33.40
CA SER A 28 48.47 -14.07 33.64
C SER A 28 48.41 -13.27 32.33
N THR A 29 47.48 -12.33 32.24
CA THR A 29 47.47 -11.32 31.16
C THR A 29 48.63 -10.37 31.43
N THR A 30 49.48 -10.18 30.42
CA THR A 30 50.82 -9.57 30.57
C THR A 30 50.86 -8.09 30.21
N ASN A 31 49.78 -7.57 29.62
CA ASN A 31 49.75 -6.23 29.06
C ASN A 31 48.51 -5.44 29.55
N PRO A 32 48.72 -4.60 30.58
CA PRO A 32 47.70 -3.82 31.28
C PRO A 32 47.28 -2.52 30.57
N GLU A 33 47.82 -2.18 29.37
CA GLU A 33 47.50 -0.92 28.68
C GLU A 33 46.26 -0.99 27.75
N PHE A 34 46.10 -2.04 26.94
CA PHE A 34 44.91 -2.23 26.07
C PHE A 34 44.02 -3.41 26.44
N LYS A 35 44.33 -4.13 27.53
CA LYS A 35 43.32 -4.82 28.37
C LYS A 35 42.24 -5.60 27.59
N HIS A 36 42.66 -6.45 26.66
CA HIS A 36 41.83 -7.34 25.86
C HIS A 36 41.90 -8.77 26.35
N VAL A 37 40.79 -9.51 26.37
CA VAL A 37 40.72 -10.89 26.85
C VAL A 37 39.42 -11.57 26.38
N GLY A 38 39.41 -12.90 26.51
CA GLY A 38 38.21 -13.73 26.57
C GLY A 38 37.64 -14.01 27.96
N ILE A 39 36.32 -14.05 28.10
CA ILE A 39 35.62 -14.53 29.29
C ILE A 39 35.32 -16.01 29.11
N GLY A 40 35.51 -16.89 30.10
CA GLY A 40 35.84 -16.73 31.54
C GLY A 40 37.10 -15.91 31.90
N THR A 41 36.94 -14.65 32.29
CA THR A 41 37.86 -13.57 31.87
C THR A 41 38.79 -13.01 32.90
N THR A 42 40.03 -12.64 32.54
CA THR A 42 40.90 -11.87 33.45
C THR A 42 41.40 -10.48 32.99
N THR A 43 41.14 -9.95 31.76
CA THR A 43 41.27 -8.50 31.40
C THR A 43 40.68 -8.06 30.01
N PRO A 44 39.35 -7.92 29.74
CA PRO A 44 38.88 -7.63 28.35
C PRO A 44 37.95 -6.41 28.06
N GLN A 45 38.05 -5.74 26.89
CA GLN A 45 37.26 -4.51 26.54
C GLN A 45 37.09 -4.15 25.04
N ALA A 46 36.40 -4.98 24.28
CA ALA A 46 36.54 -5.17 22.82
C ALA A 46 37.89 -5.72 22.40
N ILE A 47 38.01 -6.44 21.27
CA ILE A 47 39.03 -7.52 21.25
C ILE A 47 38.79 -8.35 22.55
N LEU A 48 37.49 -8.55 22.75
CA LEU A 48 36.76 -8.97 23.92
C LEU A 48 35.70 -9.90 23.43
N ASP A 49 35.50 -10.85 24.32
CA ASP A 49 35.21 -12.22 24.02
C ASP A 49 34.60 -12.70 25.34
N ILE A 50 33.36 -13.23 25.32
CA ILE A 50 32.59 -13.39 26.57
C ILE A 50 31.73 -14.66 26.71
N HIS A 51 31.76 -15.19 27.94
CA HIS A 51 31.16 -16.39 28.51
C HIS A 51 30.49 -16.11 29.87
N ALA A 52 29.47 -16.91 30.19
CA ALA A 52 28.31 -16.42 30.93
C ALA A 52 27.71 -17.45 31.89
N ASN A 53 27.83 -17.16 33.18
CA ASN A 53 26.79 -17.42 34.16
C ASN A 53 26.53 -16.13 34.96
N GLU A 54 25.25 -15.91 35.29
CA GLU A 54 24.54 -14.69 35.75
C GLU A 54 24.49 -13.46 34.82
N ASN A 55 25.30 -13.36 33.75
CA ASN A 55 25.16 -12.30 32.74
C ASN A 55 25.40 -12.81 31.32
N ILE A 56 24.62 -12.29 30.36
CA ILE A 56 24.59 -12.68 28.93
C ILE A 56 25.96 -12.47 28.26
N PRO A 57 26.44 -13.35 27.36
CA PRO A 57 27.68 -13.15 26.61
C PRO A 57 27.60 -11.90 25.72
N ILE A 58 28.56 -10.97 25.81
CA ILE A 58 28.54 -9.68 25.11
C ILE A 58 29.71 -9.59 24.12
N ILE A 59 29.42 -9.56 22.82
CA ILE A 59 30.39 -9.14 21.80
C ILE A 59 30.49 -7.61 21.84
N ARG A 60 31.66 -7.11 22.17
CA ARG A 60 31.95 -5.67 22.30
C ARG A 60 33.11 -5.33 21.38
N GLY A 61 33.10 -4.12 20.87
CA GLY A 61 34.04 -3.58 19.90
C GLY A 61 34.40 -2.13 20.30
N ASN A 62 35.64 -1.68 20.13
CA ASN A 62 36.13 -0.38 20.62
C ASN A 62 37.04 0.32 19.61
N GLY A 63 36.81 0.11 18.31
CA GLY A 63 37.68 0.63 17.26
C GLY A 63 36.91 1.12 16.02
N GLY A 64 37.35 2.27 15.49
CA GLY A 64 37.10 2.68 14.10
C GLY A 64 35.67 3.09 13.72
N TYR A 65 35.40 3.01 12.40
CA TYR A 65 34.15 3.44 11.75
C TYR A 65 32.96 2.51 12.05
N ILE A 66 33.20 1.24 12.38
CA ILE A 66 32.19 0.28 12.83
C ILE A 66 32.68 -0.30 14.16
N PRO A 67 32.12 0.15 15.30
CA PRO A 67 32.74 -0.09 16.59
C PRO A 67 32.75 -1.57 16.94
N THR A 68 31.68 -2.33 16.65
CA THR A 68 31.50 -3.73 17.05
C THR A 68 30.69 -4.52 16.01
N GLY A 69 30.99 -5.82 15.80
CA GLY A 69 30.09 -6.70 15.06
C GLY A 69 30.55 -8.14 14.89
N LEU A 70 29.70 -8.94 14.24
CA LEU A 70 29.92 -10.34 13.92
C LEU A 70 29.81 -10.54 12.41
N ARG A 71 30.73 -11.28 11.81
CA ARG A 71 30.73 -11.59 10.38
C ARG A 71 30.59 -13.09 10.17
N PHE A 72 29.78 -13.46 9.20
CA PHE A 72 29.61 -14.80 8.68
C PHE A 72 30.09 -14.77 7.23
N ILE A 73 31.16 -15.51 6.93
CA ILE A 73 31.84 -15.45 5.63
C ILE A 73 31.86 -16.85 5.04
N ASP A 74 31.48 -16.96 3.76
CA ASP A 74 31.65 -18.17 2.96
C ASP A 74 32.68 -17.93 1.85
N ASP A 75 33.88 -18.47 2.01
CA ASP A 75 34.96 -18.30 1.05
C ASP A 75 34.77 -19.05 -0.27
N ALA A 76 33.77 -19.94 -0.38
CA ALA A 76 33.43 -20.61 -1.64
C ALA A 76 32.82 -19.65 -2.67
N TYR A 77 32.23 -18.53 -2.23
CA TYR A 77 31.70 -17.51 -3.13
C TYR A 77 32.82 -16.61 -3.64
N THR A 78 32.97 -16.56 -4.96
CA THR A 78 34.11 -15.90 -5.64
C THR A 78 33.70 -15.13 -6.89
N GLN A 79 32.43 -15.16 -7.28
CA GLN A 79 31.90 -14.51 -8.48
C GLN A 79 31.11 -13.24 -8.14
N PRO A 80 31.08 -12.22 -9.01
CA PRO A 80 30.28 -11.02 -8.82
C PRO A 80 28.79 -11.33 -8.58
N GLY A 81 28.17 -10.64 -7.63
CA GLY A 81 26.76 -10.81 -7.27
C GLY A 81 26.49 -11.93 -6.26
N GLN A 82 27.50 -12.71 -5.88
CA GLN A 82 27.38 -13.68 -4.79
C GLN A 82 27.57 -12.96 -3.44
N VAL A 83 26.64 -13.17 -2.50
CA VAL A 83 26.74 -12.62 -1.13
C VAL A 83 27.72 -13.46 -0.31
N LYS A 84 29.01 -13.10 -0.36
CA LYS A 84 30.08 -13.79 0.37
C LYS A 84 30.00 -13.60 1.88
N GLU A 85 29.52 -12.45 2.31
CA GLU A 85 29.52 -12.09 3.72
C GLU A 85 28.19 -11.53 4.16
N TRP A 86 27.70 -12.07 5.28
CA TRP A 86 26.70 -11.42 6.12
C TRP A 86 27.38 -10.84 7.35
N ALA A 87 27.03 -9.61 7.71
CA ALA A 87 27.56 -8.98 8.89
C ALA A 87 26.47 -8.37 9.75
N ILE A 88 26.63 -8.51 11.06
CA ILE A 88 25.84 -7.83 12.07
C ILE A 88 26.73 -6.74 12.67
N TRP A 89 26.40 -5.49 12.42
CA TRP A 89 27.15 -4.34 12.90
C TRP A 89 26.37 -3.58 13.95
N LYS A 90 27.01 -3.24 15.08
CA LYS A 90 26.54 -2.09 15.85
C LYS A 90 26.87 -0.85 15.02
N GLY A 91 25.83 -0.09 14.74
CA GLY A 91 25.89 1.16 14.02
C GLY A 91 26.83 2.18 14.67
N ASN A 92 27.25 3.14 13.87
CA ASN A 92 28.29 4.11 14.21
C ASN A 92 27.70 5.49 14.55
N THR A 93 28.53 6.53 14.49
CA THR A 93 28.13 7.91 14.79
C THR A 93 27.09 8.48 13.83
N TRP A 94 27.01 7.97 12.60
CA TRP A 94 26.07 8.41 11.57
C TRP A 94 24.79 7.56 11.52
N ALA A 95 24.92 6.24 11.67
CA ALA A 95 23.80 5.30 11.70
C ALA A 95 23.74 4.63 13.07
N LYS A 96 22.96 5.18 14.01
CA LYS A 96 22.86 4.66 15.39
C LYS A 96 21.83 3.53 15.48
N GLY A 97 22.31 2.30 15.60
CA GLY A 97 21.42 1.12 15.66
C GLY A 97 22.16 -0.20 15.64
N LEU A 98 21.47 -1.28 15.28
CA LEU A 98 21.99 -2.60 14.96
C LEU A 98 21.62 -2.91 13.51
N GLY A 99 22.60 -3.13 12.65
CA GLY A 99 22.39 -3.36 11.22
C GLY A 99 22.84 -4.73 10.75
N PHE A 100 22.11 -5.25 9.77
CA PHE A 100 22.38 -6.50 9.08
C PHE A 100 22.73 -6.17 7.64
N TYR A 101 23.96 -6.45 7.27
CA TYR A 101 24.56 -6.07 6.00
C TYR A 101 24.95 -7.29 5.18
N ARG A 102 24.93 -7.10 3.87
CA ARG A 102 25.43 -8.09 2.91
C ARG A 102 26.52 -7.48 2.07
N TYR A 103 27.55 -8.27 1.81
CA TYR A 103 28.67 -7.85 0.97
C TYR A 103 28.98 -8.87 -0.11
N ASP A 104 29.32 -8.34 -1.28
CA ASP A 104 29.71 -9.13 -2.45
C ASP A 104 31.02 -9.88 -2.26
N ALA A 105 31.17 -10.98 -3.00
CA ALA A 105 32.43 -11.69 -3.16
C ALA A 105 33.48 -10.87 -3.93
N VAL A 106 33.05 -10.07 -4.90
CA VAL A 106 33.92 -9.30 -5.82
C VAL A 106 33.44 -7.84 -5.88
N ASN A 107 34.36 -6.88 -5.89
CA ASN A 107 34.04 -5.45 -5.95
C ASN A 107 33.09 -4.96 -4.84
N ARG A 108 33.25 -5.48 -3.62
CA ARG A 108 32.50 -5.05 -2.42
C ARG A 108 32.45 -3.53 -2.32
N CYS A 109 31.23 -2.97 -2.27
CA CYS A 109 30.98 -1.52 -2.19
C CYS A 109 31.61 -0.69 -3.32
N GLN A 110 32.08 -1.32 -4.40
CA GLN A 110 32.70 -0.72 -5.58
C GLN A 110 31.99 -1.19 -6.85
N GLY A 111 30.65 -1.25 -6.80
CA GLY A 111 29.79 -1.77 -7.87
C GLY A 111 29.22 -3.17 -7.61
N GLY A 112 29.73 -3.90 -6.61
CA GLY A 112 29.11 -5.11 -6.06
C GLY A 112 28.16 -4.82 -4.89
N ILE A 113 27.50 -5.87 -4.38
CA ILE A 113 26.59 -5.81 -3.23
C ILE A 113 27.28 -5.20 -1.99
N CYS A 114 26.62 -4.20 -1.43
CA CYS A 114 26.99 -3.50 -0.19
C CYS A 114 25.75 -2.79 0.34
N ASP A 115 24.74 -3.57 0.72
CA ASP A 115 23.45 -3.04 1.14
C ASP A 115 23.14 -3.42 2.60
N ILE A 116 22.31 -2.57 3.21
CA ILE A 116 21.65 -2.90 4.45
C ILE A 116 20.39 -3.69 4.13
N THR A 117 20.20 -4.83 4.79
CA THR A 117 18.96 -5.61 4.66
C THR A 117 17.97 -5.22 5.76
N LEU A 118 18.44 -5.13 7.01
CA LEU A 118 17.64 -4.78 8.18
C LEU A 118 18.43 -3.83 9.09
N PHE A 119 17.76 -2.80 9.62
CA PHE A 119 18.30 -1.87 10.59
C PHE A 119 17.34 -1.67 11.74
N LEU A 120 17.83 -1.85 12.96
CA LEU A 120 17.11 -1.54 14.19
C LEU A 120 17.74 -0.27 14.78
N GLN A 121 17.10 0.88 14.61
CA GLN A 121 17.59 2.12 15.19
C GLN A 121 17.48 2.13 16.71
N ASP A 122 18.39 2.85 17.37
CA ASP A 122 18.38 3.00 18.83
C ASP A 122 17.09 3.72 19.34
N ASN A 123 16.34 4.43 18.48
CA ASN A 123 15.03 5.02 18.79
C ASN A 123 13.85 4.03 18.66
N GLY A 124 14.13 2.77 18.33
CA GLY A 124 13.15 1.70 18.14
C GLY A 124 12.44 1.69 16.79
N ASN A 125 12.92 2.44 15.79
CA ASN A 125 12.45 2.30 14.41
C ASN A 125 13.15 1.14 13.70
N VAL A 126 12.43 0.46 12.81
CA VAL A 126 12.93 -0.67 12.03
C VAL A 126 12.95 -0.28 10.54
N GLY A 127 14.11 -0.40 9.90
CA GLY A 127 14.28 -0.19 8.48
C GLY A 127 14.59 -1.51 7.77
N ILE A 128 13.86 -1.84 6.70
CA ILE A 128 14.23 -2.93 5.77
C ILE A 128 14.73 -2.26 4.50
N GLY A 129 16.02 -2.41 4.18
CA GLY A 129 16.64 -1.67 3.08
C GLY A 129 16.81 -0.17 3.32
N TYR A 130 16.64 0.29 4.56
CA TYR A 130 16.80 1.69 4.99
C TYR A 130 17.74 1.79 6.21
N GLU A 131 18.77 2.65 6.13
CA GLU A 131 19.67 2.97 7.26
C GLU A 131 19.12 4.06 8.19
N ALA A 132 18.12 4.81 7.71
CA ALA A 132 17.51 5.92 8.45
C ALA A 132 15.96 5.86 8.41
N PRO A 133 15.33 4.81 8.97
CA PRO A 133 13.88 4.69 9.01
C PRO A 133 13.23 5.87 9.76
N LYS A 134 12.27 6.53 9.11
CA LYS A 134 11.52 7.69 9.63
C LYS A 134 10.29 7.27 10.43
N TYR A 135 9.68 6.14 10.10
CA TYR A 135 8.56 5.57 10.84
C TYR A 135 9.00 4.32 11.59
N LYS A 136 8.09 3.78 12.43
CA LYS A 136 8.38 2.58 13.23
C LYS A 136 8.77 1.37 12.38
N LEU A 137 8.23 1.29 11.17
CA LEU A 137 8.63 0.33 10.14
C LEU A 137 8.72 1.05 8.80
N ASP A 138 9.92 1.20 8.25
CA ASP A 138 10.15 1.67 6.88
C ASP A 138 10.69 0.52 6.03
N VAL A 139 10.09 0.30 4.86
CA VAL A 139 10.54 -0.73 3.92
C VAL A 139 10.90 -0.06 2.60
N ASN A 140 12.16 -0.21 2.18
CA ASN A 140 12.62 0.17 0.86
C ASN A 140 12.31 -0.98 -0.12
N GLY A 141 11.14 -0.92 -0.74
CA GLY A 141 10.64 -1.96 -1.65
C GLY A 141 9.21 -2.36 -1.29
N SER A 142 8.83 -3.58 -1.68
CA SER A 142 7.50 -4.12 -1.38
C SER A 142 7.52 -4.96 -0.11
N ALA A 143 6.48 -4.81 0.71
CA ALA A 143 6.20 -5.69 1.84
C ALA A 143 4.90 -6.46 1.56
N ARG A 144 4.90 -7.76 1.87
CA ARG A 144 3.71 -8.61 1.80
C ARG A 144 3.16 -8.80 3.22
N PHE A 145 1.90 -8.44 3.41
CA PHE A 145 1.15 -8.69 4.64
C PHE A 145 -0.03 -9.57 4.30
N GLN A 146 -0.45 -10.42 5.25
CA GLN A 146 -1.75 -11.08 5.14
C GLN A 146 -2.85 -10.04 5.29
N ASP A 147 -2.81 -9.30 6.40
CA ASP A 147 -3.68 -8.18 6.71
C ASP A 147 -2.85 -7.02 7.27
N ILE A 148 -3.33 -5.79 7.09
CA ILE A 148 -2.81 -4.60 7.78
C ILE A 148 -3.90 -4.10 8.72
N ILE A 149 -3.58 -4.03 10.02
CA ILE A 149 -4.51 -3.58 11.04
C ILE A 149 -3.99 -2.28 11.65
N SER A 150 -4.80 -1.22 11.67
CA SER A 150 -4.51 -0.04 12.48
C SER A 150 -4.88 -0.31 13.94
N GLY A 151 -3.99 0.03 14.87
CA GLY A 151 -4.23 -0.16 16.31
C GLY A 151 -5.10 0.95 16.94
N GLY A 152 -5.33 0.85 18.25
CA GLY A 152 -6.08 1.85 19.03
C GLY A 152 -7.59 1.62 19.08
N LEU A 153 -8.32 2.59 19.64
CA LEU A 153 -9.79 2.52 19.77
C LEU A 153 -10.52 2.63 18.41
N ASN A 154 -9.94 3.38 17.47
CA ASN A 154 -10.47 3.54 16.11
C ASN A 154 -9.71 2.63 15.14
N SER A 155 -9.80 1.32 15.37
CA SER A 155 -9.08 0.31 14.60
C SER A 155 -9.78 0.01 13.27
N TRP A 156 -8.98 -0.24 12.24
CA TRP A 156 -9.39 -0.60 10.88
C TRP A 156 -8.56 -1.76 10.39
N ILE A 157 -9.12 -2.56 9.48
CA ILE A 157 -8.41 -3.62 8.77
C ILE A 157 -8.37 -3.32 7.27
N PHE A 158 -7.25 -3.66 6.65
CA PHE A 158 -7.10 -3.87 5.22
C PHE A 158 -6.88 -5.36 5.02
N HIS A 159 -7.85 -6.02 4.40
CA HIS A 159 -7.95 -7.47 4.33
C HIS A 159 -8.08 -7.94 2.89
N SER A 160 -7.22 -8.88 2.49
CA SER A 160 -7.37 -9.66 1.26
C SER A 160 -7.72 -11.11 1.63
N PRO A 161 -8.96 -11.57 1.40
CA PRO A 161 -9.38 -12.93 1.75
C PRO A 161 -8.50 -13.99 1.09
N ASP A 162 -8.08 -15.00 1.86
CA ASP A 162 -7.34 -16.16 1.33
C ASP A 162 -8.31 -17.28 0.91
N ASP A 163 -9.30 -16.92 0.09
CA ASP A 163 -10.33 -17.83 -0.41
C ASP A 163 -10.45 -17.83 -1.94
N GLY A 164 -9.40 -17.34 -2.61
CA GLY A 164 -9.32 -17.25 -4.06
C GLY A 164 -10.01 -16.02 -4.65
N ARG A 165 -10.74 -15.22 -3.86
CA ARG A 165 -11.26 -13.94 -4.33
C ARG A 165 -10.13 -12.93 -4.47
N ALA A 166 -10.13 -12.22 -5.60
CA ALA A 166 -9.25 -11.07 -5.82
C ALA A 166 -9.92 -9.79 -5.28
N THR A 167 -10.22 -9.72 -3.98
CA THR A 167 -10.86 -8.55 -3.36
C THR A 167 -10.01 -7.93 -2.25
N LEU A 168 -10.03 -6.60 -2.16
CA LEU A 168 -9.51 -5.86 -1.02
C LEU A 168 -10.67 -5.29 -0.23
N HIS A 169 -10.73 -5.63 1.06
CA HIS A 169 -11.73 -5.17 2.01
C HIS A 169 -11.11 -4.18 2.98
N ILE A 170 -11.80 -3.06 3.23
CA ILE A 170 -11.42 -2.08 4.25
C ILE A 170 -12.61 -1.90 5.18
N ALA A 171 -12.44 -2.23 6.46
CA ALA A 171 -13.54 -2.22 7.43
C ALA A 171 -13.08 -1.66 8.78
N PRO A 172 -13.95 -0.93 9.51
CA PRO A 172 -13.68 -0.50 10.87
C PRO A 172 -13.92 -1.64 11.85
N LYS A 173 -13.34 -1.55 13.05
CA LYS A 173 -13.68 -2.42 14.17
C LYS A 173 -15.04 -2.05 14.74
N ASN A 174 -15.84 -3.05 15.13
CA ASN A 174 -17.08 -2.88 15.86
C ASN A 174 -16.87 -3.00 17.38
N ASP A 175 -17.91 -2.65 18.15
CA ASP A 175 -17.90 -2.72 19.62
C ASP A 175 -17.82 -4.16 20.16
N ALA A 176 -18.10 -5.17 19.32
CA ALA A 176 -18.05 -6.59 19.66
C ALA A 176 -16.65 -7.22 19.48
N LEU A 177 -15.61 -6.39 19.35
CA LEU A 177 -14.22 -6.80 19.11
C LEU A 177 -13.95 -7.48 17.74
N ASP A 178 -14.90 -7.41 16.81
CA ASP A 178 -14.77 -7.95 15.44
C ASP A 178 -14.75 -6.81 14.41
N TRP A 179 -14.54 -7.13 13.14
CA TRP A 179 -14.62 -6.17 12.04
C TRP A 179 -16.07 -5.95 11.59
N ASP A 180 -16.47 -4.71 11.38
CA ASP A 180 -17.80 -4.35 10.87
C ASP A 180 -17.84 -4.50 9.35
N TRP A 181 -18.00 -5.75 8.88
CA TRP A 181 -18.16 -6.04 7.45
C TRP A 181 -19.44 -5.43 6.85
N GLY A 182 -20.36 -4.92 7.67
CA GLY A 182 -21.52 -4.15 7.21
C GLY A 182 -21.20 -2.71 6.81
N LYS A 183 -20.03 -2.19 7.18
CA LYS A 183 -19.56 -0.81 6.91
C LYS A 183 -18.24 -0.79 6.14
N GLN A 184 -18.10 -1.69 5.19
CA GLN A 184 -16.87 -1.88 4.44
C GLN A 184 -16.84 -1.15 3.10
N PHE A 185 -15.61 -0.85 2.66
CA PHE A 185 -15.27 -0.49 1.29
C PHE A 185 -14.55 -1.68 0.64
N ILE A 186 -15.00 -2.10 -0.54
CA ILE A 186 -14.44 -3.23 -1.26
C ILE A 186 -13.97 -2.80 -2.64
N ILE A 187 -12.75 -3.18 -3.01
CA ILE A 187 -12.27 -3.15 -4.40
C ILE A 187 -12.23 -4.58 -4.92
N ASN A 188 -12.90 -4.84 -6.02
CA ASN A 188 -12.85 -6.11 -6.74
C ASN A 188 -11.76 -6.03 -7.82
N GLY A 189 -10.63 -6.68 -7.59
CA GLY A 189 -9.50 -6.72 -8.51
C GLY A 189 -9.76 -7.50 -9.81
N ALA A 190 -10.81 -8.33 -9.88
CA ALA A 190 -11.13 -9.08 -11.10
C ALA A 190 -11.79 -8.20 -12.17
N ASN A 191 -12.55 -7.18 -11.78
CA ASN A 191 -13.27 -6.30 -12.71
C ASN A 191 -13.05 -4.80 -12.45
N GLY A 192 -12.29 -4.44 -11.41
CA GLY A 192 -12.04 -3.05 -11.01
C GLY A 192 -13.21 -2.36 -10.30
N ASN A 193 -14.31 -3.07 -10.03
CA ASN A 193 -15.49 -2.48 -9.41
C ASN A 193 -15.25 -2.15 -7.93
N VAL A 194 -15.94 -1.12 -7.46
CA VAL A 194 -15.91 -0.70 -6.06
C VAL A 194 -17.30 -0.84 -5.45
N SER A 195 -17.37 -1.40 -4.24
CA SER A 195 -18.58 -1.44 -3.44
C SER A 195 -18.39 -0.63 -2.16
N VAL A 196 -19.36 0.24 -1.87
CA VAL A 196 -19.41 1.05 -0.65
C VAL A 196 -20.63 0.61 0.15
N SER A 197 -20.41 0.08 1.35
CA SER A 197 -21.50 -0.28 2.25
C SER A 197 -21.93 0.96 3.04
N GLY A 198 -22.94 1.68 2.53
CA GLY A 198 -23.43 2.91 3.13
C GLY A 198 -23.65 4.02 2.10
N LYS A 199 -23.35 5.27 2.49
CA LYS A 199 -23.49 6.44 1.62
C LYS A 199 -22.13 6.83 1.03
N LEU A 200 -22.13 7.27 -0.22
CA LEU A 200 -21.02 7.98 -0.84
C LEU A 200 -21.34 9.47 -0.84
N GLU A 201 -20.57 10.25 -0.08
CA GLU A 201 -20.65 11.72 -0.10
C GLU A 201 -19.50 12.27 -0.95
N ALA A 202 -19.83 13.07 -1.96
CA ALA A 202 -18.86 13.67 -2.87
C ALA A 202 -19.29 15.08 -3.24
N LYS A 203 -18.31 15.96 -3.48
CA LYS A 203 -18.58 17.31 -4.00
C LYS A 203 -18.96 17.30 -5.48
N GLU A 204 -18.45 16.32 -6.23
CA GLU A 204 -18.71 16.14 -7.65
C GLU A 204 -18.67 14.64 -8.00
N ILE A 205 -19.56 14.21 -8.89
CA ILE A 205 -19.57 12.87 -9.46
C ILE A 205 -19.67 13.02 -10.98
N LYS A 206 -18.67 12.51 -11.71
CA LYS A 206 -18.65 12.47 -13.17
C LYS A 206 -18.72 11.02 -13.66
N VAL A 207 -19.77 10.69 -14.40
CA VAL A 207 -19.96 9.38 -15.04
C VAL A 207 -19.57 9.50 -16.52
N THR A 208 -18.60 8.70 -16.98
CA THR A 208 -17.93 8.93 -18.28
C THR A 208 -18.45 8.09 -19.45
N SER A 209 -19.17 6.99 -19.18
CA SER A 209 -19.47 5.96 -20.21
C SER A 209 -20.96 5.83 -20.53
N THR A 210 -21.63 6.95 -20.79
CA THR A 210 -23.04 6.94 -21.20
C THR A 210 -23.25 7.76 -22.48
N PRO A 211 -23.82 7.17 -23.55
CA PRO A 211 -24.17 7.92 -24.77
C PRO A 211 -25.15 9.05 -24.45
N THR A 212 -25.12 10.16 -25.20
CA THR A 212 -26.04 11.29 -25.01
C THR A 212 -27.42 10.98 -25.60
N ALA A 213 -28.44 11.77 -25.23
CA ALA A 213 -29.81 11.59 -25.70
C ALA A 213 -30.13 12.34 -27.02
N ASP A 214 -29.18 13.11 -27.56
CA ASP A 214 -29.41 14.06 -28.66
C ASP A 214 -29.96 13.43 -29.95
N PHE A 215 -29.89 12.10 -30.08
CA PHE A 215 -30.46 11.35 -31.20
C PHE A 215 -31.97 11.59 -31.37
N VAL A 216 -32.68 12.05 -30.33
CA VAL A 216 -34.10 12.43 -30.39
C VAL A 216 -34.36 13.56 -31.40
N PHE A 217 -33.35 14.37 -31.70
CA PHE A 217 -33.44 15.47 -32.67
C PHE A 217 -33.08 15.06 -34.10
N GLU A 218 -32.69 13.81 -34.35
CA GLU A 218 -32.40 13.34 -35.71
C GLU A 218 -33.68 13.18 -36.54
N ASN A 219 -33.61 13.48 -37.84
CA ASN A 219 -34.76 13.35 -38.75
C ASN A 219 -35.30 11.92 -38.88
N THR A 220 -34.50 10.93 -38.50
CA THR A 220 -34.81 9.49 -38.49
C THR A 220 -35.50 9.05 -37.21
N TYR A 221 -35.49 9.87 -36.16
CA TYR A 221 -36.09 9.53 -34.88
C TYR A 221 -37.62 9.56 -34.98
N GLN A 222 -38.25 8.47 -34.56
CA GLN A 222 -39.70 8.34 -34.54
C GLN A 222 -40.21 8.76 -33.17
N LEU A 223 -40.62 10.02 -33.05
CA LEU A 223 -41.25 10.53 -31.83
C LEU A 223 -42.50 9.68 -31.51
N PRO A 224 -42.62 9.10 -30.30
CA PRO A 224 -43.78 8.32 -29.93
C PRO A 224 -45.09 9.11 -30.07
N ASP A 225 -46.19 8.41 -30.36
CA ASP A 225 -47.49 9.06 -30.34
C ASP A 225 -48.00 9.23 -28.90
N LEU A 226 -48.58 10.39 -28.57
CA LEU A 226 -49.05 10.69 -27.21
C LEU A 226 -50.17 9.75 -26.74
N ALA A 227 -51.02 9.22 -27.63
CA ALA A 227 -52.03 8.25 -27.25
C ALA A 227 -51.41 6.90 -26.90
N SER A 228 -50.33 6.51 -27.58
CA SER A 228 -49.52 5.33 -27.22
C SER A 228 -48.84 5.51 -25.87
N VAL A 229 -48.25 6.68 -25.61
CA VAL A 229 -47.63 7.01 -24.32
C VAL A 229 -48.67 7.01 -23.20
N GLU A 230 -49.85 7.61 -23.41
CA GLU A 230 -50.95 7.61 -22.45
C GLU A 230 -51.42 6.18 -22.13
N LYS A 231 -51.59 5.35 -23.15
CA LYS A 231 -51.94 3.93 -22.98
C LYS A 231 -50.89 3.21 -22.13
N HIS A 232 -49.60 3.41 -22.43
CA HIS A 232 -48.51 2.82 -21.66
C HIS A 232 -48.54 3.26 -20.19
N ILE A 233 -48.73 4.55 -19.92
CA ILE A 233 -48.81 5.07 -18.54
C ILE A 233 -50.03 4.48 -17.80
N LYS A 234 -51.19 4.36 -18.47
CA LYS A 234 -52.39 3.76 -17.88
C LYS A 234 -52.17 2.30 -17.49
N GLU A 235 -51.51 1.53 -18.35
CA GLU A 235 -51.26 0.09 -18.19
C GLU A 235 -50.08 -0.21 -17.25
N LYS A 236 -48.97 0.53 -17.35
CA LYS A 236 -47.68 0.22 -16.71
C LYS A 236 -47.33 1.15 -15.53
N LYS A 237 -47.99 2.30 -15.41
CA LYS A 237 -47.79 3.27 -14.31
C LYS A 237 -46.39 3.90 -14.23
N HIS A 238 -45.62 3.85 -15.32
CA HIS A 238 -44.35 4.57 -15.48
C HIS A 238 -44.20 5.02 -16.94
N LEU A 239 -43.20 5.85 -17.22
CA LEU A 239 -42.89 6.28 -18.59
C LEU A 239 -42.25 5.13 -19.38
N PRO A 240 -42.42 5.09 -20.71
CA PRO A 240 -41.67 4.17 -21.56
C PRO A 240 -40.16 4.28 -21.31
N GLU A 241 -39.46 3.14 -21.37
CA GLU A 241 -37.99 3.02 -21.23
C GLU A 241 -37.41 3.35 -19.84
N ILE A 242 -38.19 3.99 -18.97
CA ILE A 242 -37.89 4.16 -17.55
C ILE A 242 -38.38 2.92 -16.80
N ALA A 243 -37.51 2.34 -15.96
CA ALA A 243 -37.87 1.20 -15.13
C ALA A 243 -39.02 1.56 -14.17
N SER A 244 -39.78 0.56 -13.74
CA SER A 244 -40.79 0.75 -12.70
C SER A 244 -40.15 0.99 -11.32
N ALA A 245 -40.88 1.61 -10.40
CA ALA A 245 -40.41 1.79 -9.03
C ALA A 245 -40.06 0.46 -8.33
N ALA A 246 -40.82 -0.61 -8.62
CA ALA A 246 -40.57 -1.94 -8.08
C ALA A 246 -39.24 -2.54 -8.59
N GLU A 247 -38.94 -2.37 -9.88
CA GLU A 247 -37.65 -2.80 -10.47
C GLU A 247 -36.49 -2.00 -9.89
N MET A 248 -36.61 -0.66 -9.80
CA MET A 248 -35.57 0.19 -9.23
C MET A 248 -35.29 -0.13 -7.76
N GLN A 249 -36.32 -0.47 -6.96
CA GLN A 249 -36.15 -0.85 -5.56
C GLN A 249 -35.44 -2.20 -5.41
N LYS A 250 -35.67 -3.13 -6.34
CA LYS A 250 -35.11 -4.48 -6.30
C LYS A 250 -33.69 -4.54 -6.86
N GLU A 251 -33.44 -3.88 -7.97
CA GLU A 251 -32.21 -4.02 -8.76
C GLU A 251 -31.27 -2.81 -8.62
N GLY A 252 -31.76 -1.71 -8.04
CA GLY A 252 -31.04 -0.43 -7.99
C GLY A 252 -31.22 0.36 -9.29
N VAL A 253 -30.49 1.49 -9.37
CA VAL A 253 -30.55 2.39 -10.52
C VAL A 253 -29.13 2.71 -10.97
N ASN A 254 -28.82 2.46 -12.24
CA ASN A 254 -27.63 3.02 -12.85
C ASN A 254 -27.84 4.53 -13.05
N ILE A 255 -27.15 5.35 -12.25
CA ILE A 255 -27.30 6.80 -12.27
C ILE A 255 -27.01 7.38 -13.66
N GLY A 256 -25.99 6.87 -14.36
CA GLY A 256 -25.64 7.34 -15.70
C GLY A 256 -26.78 7.09 -16.70
N ASP A 257 -27.16 5.82 -16.86
CA ASP A 257 -28.22 5.43 -17.81
C ASP A 257 -29.55 6.11 -17.48
N PHE A 258 -29.87 6.25 -16.19
CA PHE A 258 -31.08 6.91 -15.75
C PHE A 258 -31.09 8.40 -16.12
N GLN A 259 -29.97 9.12 -15.92
CA GLN A 259 -29.87 10.53 -16.32
C GLN A 259 -30.02 10.71 -17.83
N ILE A 260 -29.45 9.82 -18.64
CA ILE A 260 -29.62 9.86 -20.10
C ILE A 260 -31.06 9.60 -20.52
N LYS A 261 -31.72 8.60 -19.94
CA LYS A 261 -33.13 8.34 -20.23
C LYS A 261 -34.02 9.49 -19.80
N LEU A 262 -33.72 10.15 -18.67
CA LEU A 262 -34.42 11.37 -18.27
C LEU A 262 -34.21 12.50 -19.26
N LEU A 263 -32.98 12.71 -19.74
CA LEU A 263 -32.67 13.69 -20.77
C LEU A 263 -33.46 13.42 -22.05
N GLN A 264 -33.50 12.17 -22.51
CA GLN A 264 -34.32 11.75 -23.66
C GLN A 264 -35.79 12.14 -23.49
N LYS A 265 -36.39 11.93 -22.31
CA LYS A 265 -37.79 12.32 -22.04
C LYS A 265 -37.99 13.83 -21.97
N ILE A 266 -36.99 14.58 -21.53
CA ILE A 266 -37.02 16.05 -21.58
C ILE A 266 -36.99 16.54 -23.03
N GLU A 267 -36.19 15.91 -23.89
CA GLU A 267 -36.10 16.26 -25.32
C GLU A 267 -37.39 15.90 -26.08
N GLU A 268 -37.95 14.71 -25.86
CA GLU A 268 -39.26 14.30 -26.41
C GLU A 268 -40.36 15.27 -25.97
N LEU A 269 -40.40 15.62 -24.67
CA LEU A 269 -41.35 16.61 -24.13
C LEU A 269 -41.18 17.98 -24.80
N THR A 270 -39.94 18.37 -25.09
CA THR A 270 -39.63 19.61 -25.80
C THR A 270 -40.20 19.59 -27.22
N LEU A 271 -40.09 18.47 -27.94
CA LEU A 271 -40.68 18.31 -29.28
C LEU A 271 -42.22 18.38 -29.25
N TYR A 272 -42.87 17.70 -28.30
CA TYR A 272 -44.33 17.81 -28.15
C TYR A 272 -44.76 19.24 -27.83
N SER A 273 -44.01 19.97 -26.99
CA SER A 273 -44.31 21.36 -26.64
C SER A 273 -44.17 22.30 -27.84
N ILE A 274 -43.15 22.10 -28.68
CA ILE A 274 -42.98 22.85 -29.94
C ILE A 274 -44.18 22.61 -30.87
N GLU A 275 -44.60 21.36 -31.03
CA GLU A 275 -45.74 21.00 -31.87
C GLU A 275 -47.05 21.58 -31.33
N GLN A 276 -47.29 21.46 -30.02
CA GLN A 276 -48.45 22.03 -29.36
C GLN A 276 -48.51 23.55 -29.52
N ASN A 277 -47.38 24.25 -29.43
CA ASN A 277 -47.31 25.69 -29.64
C ASN A 277 -47.64 26.09 -31.09
N LYS A 278 -47.22 25.29 -32.09
CA LYS A 278 -47.62 25.51 -33.49
C LYS A 278 -49.13 25.38 -33.65
N GLN A 279 -49.71 24.30 -33.12
CA GLN A 279 -51.15 24.07 -33.18
C GLN A 279 -51.94 25.19 -32.48
N ASN A 280 -51.48 25.68 -31.33
CA ASN A 280 -52.11 26.80 -30.63
C ASN A 280 -52.10 28.09 -31.48
N LYS A 281 -51.00 28.38 -32.19
CA LYS A 281 -50.93 29.54 -33.09
C LYS A 281 -51.89 29.40 -34.27
N GLU A 282 -51.94 28.23 -34.89
CA GLU A 282 -52.87 27.95 -35.99
C GLU A 282 -54.33 28.05 -35.54
N GLN A 283 -54.64 27.54 -34.34
CA GLN A 283 -55.97 27.68 -33.73
C GLN A 283 -56.30 29.15 -33.47
N GLN A 284 -55.36 29.93 -32.94
CA GLN A 284 -55.56 31.37 -32.70
C GLN A 284 -55.82 32.14 -34.02
N GLU A 285 -55.06 31.86 -35.07
CA GLU A 285 -55.29 32.46 -36.39
C GLU A 285 -56.66 32.09 -36.97
N ARG A 286 -57.09 30.83 -36.79
CA ARG A 286 -58.43 30.38 -37.20
C ARG A 286 -59.52 31.09 -36.41
N ILE A 287 -59.36 31.24 -35.10
CA ILE A 287 -60.30 31.96 -34.24
C ILE A 287 -60.44 33.41 -34.74
N LEU A 288 -59.34 34.12 -34.98
CA LEU A 288 -59.37 35.49 -35.51
C LEU A 288 -60.10 35.59 -36.86
N LYS A 289 -59.88 34.63 -37.77
CA LYS A 289 -60.59 34.59 -39.07
C LYS A 289 -62.09 34.33 -38.89
N LEU A 290 -62.47 33.44 -37.98
CA LEU A 290 -63.87 33.13 -37.70
C LEU A 290 -64.58 34.32 -37.04
N GLU A 291 -63.92 35.02 -36.10
CA GLU A 291 -64.46 36.22 -35.46
C GLU A 291 -64.75 37.33 -36.49
N GLU A 292 -63.86 37.53 -37.46
CA GLU A 292 -64.08 38.51 -38.54
C GLU A 292 -65.21 38.09 -39.49
N GLN A 293 -65.32 36.80 -39.81
CA GLN A 293 -66.45 36.26 -40.59
C GLN A 293 -67.79 36.45 -39.86
N VAL A 294 -67.84 36.20 -38.55
CA VAL A 294 -69.05 36.42 -37.75
C VAL A 294 -69.42 37.90 -37.73
N LYS A 295 -68.44 38.81 -37.57
CA LYS A 295 -68.67 40.25 -37.56
C LYS A 295 -69.26 40.75 -38.89
N THR A 296 -68.73 40.29 -40.02
CA THR A 296 -69.22 40.63 -41.36
C THR A 296 -70.62 40.07 -41.65
N LEU A 297 -70.98 38.92 -41.08
CA LEU A 297 -72.33 38.35 -41.18
C LEU A 297 -73.37 39.09 -40.32
N ILE A 298 -72.97 39.62 -39.15
CA ILE A 298 -73.85 40.40 -38.27
C ILE A 298 -74.12 41.81 -38.81
N HIS A 299 -73.22 42.37 -39.62
CA HIS A 299 -73.35 43.73 -40.18
C HIS A 299 -74.00 43.76 -41.59
N LYS A 300 -74.53 42.63 -42.06
CA LYS A 300 -75.39 42.53 -43.26
C LYS A 300 -76.85 42.44 -42.84
#